data_AF-X1E2F2-F1
#
_entry.id   AF-X1E2F2-F1
#
_cell.length_a   1.000
_cell.length_b   1.000
_cell.length_c   1.000
_cell.angle_alpha   90.00
_cell.angle_beta   90.00
_cell.angle_gamma   90.00
#
_symmetry.space_group_name_H-M   'P 1'
#
loop_
_entity.id
_entity.type
_entity.pdbx_description
1 polymer ?
#
loop_
_entity_poly.entity_id
_entity_poly.type
_entity_poly.pdbx_seq_one_letter_code
_entity_poly.pdbx_strand_id
1 'polypeptide(L)'
;MRNDAIHQAQALGCTHLFFFDADMTLHPKVITKMLENDYDICGALCHQRYPPHHPVMMGVKSGNFNGKLSELFFDIIQWNNDDECWQLDNSDIVKGKDGDIFEVDAIGMGVAMIKMNVFKNMKEPYFERLFKGKTENG
;
A
#
# COMPACT_ATOMS: atom_id res chain seq x y z
N MET A 1 2.24 16.40 -6.60
CA MET A 1 0.94 15.92 -6.11
C MET A 1 1.06 15.13 -4.81
N ARG A 2 1.65 13.92 -4.77
CA ARG A 2 1.72 13.13 -3.51
C ARG A 2 2.56 13.81 -2.41
N ASN A 3 3.77 14.29 -2.71
CA ASN A 3 4.59 15.01 -1.72
C ASN A 3 3.89 16.30 -1.23
N ASP A 4 3.28 17.06 -2.14
CA ASP A 4 2.57 18.30 -1.77
C ASP A 4 1.37 18.01 -0.84
N ALA A 5 0.65 16.91 -1.06
CA ALA A 5 -0.44 16.49 -0.16
C ALA A 5 0.07 16.15 1.25
N ILE A 6 1.25 15.53 1.35
CA ILE A 6 1.89 15.25 2.65
C ILE A 6 2.26 16.55 3.36
N HIS A 7 2.88 17.50 2.65
CA HIS A 7 3.22 18.81 3.22
C HIS A 7 2.00 19.58 3.71
N GLN A 8 0.90 19.56 2.95
CA GLN A 8 -0.36 20.17 3.38
C GLN A 8 -0.92 19.50 4.63
N ALA A 9 -0.96 18.17 4.66
CA ALA A 9 -1.45 17.42 5.81
C ALA A 9 -0.58 17.63 7.07
N GLN A 10 0.74 17.75 6.91
CA GLN A 10 1.65 18.13 8.00
C GLN A 10 1.36 19.54 8.51
N ALA A 11 1.19 20.52 7.61
CA ALA A 11 0.89 21.90 7.97
C ALA A 11 -0.47 22.04 8.69
N LEU A 12 -1.44 21.21 8.32
CA LEU A 12 -2.76 21.14 8.96
C LEU A 12 -2.77 20.33 10.27
N GLY A 13 -1.65 19.71 10.65
CA GLY A 13 -1.55 18.91 11.87
C GLY A 13 -2.33 17.59 11.82
N CYS A 14 -2.56 17.03 10.62
CA CYS A 14 -3.25 15.75 10.47
C CYS A 14 -2.47 14.61 11.13
N THR A 15 -3.18 13.67 11.75
CA THR A 15 -2.59 12.47 12.39
C THR A 15 -2.35 11.34 11.40
N HIS A 16 -3.19 11.26 10.37
CA HIS A 16 -3.16 10.26 9.31
C HIS A 16 -3.31 10.94 7.95
N LEU A 17 -2.73 10.32 6.93
CA LEU A 17 -2.97 10.65 5.54
C LEU A 17 -3.58 9.43 4.84
N PHE A 18 -4.75 9.60 4.24
CA PHE A 18 -5.44 8.56 3.48
C PHE A 18 -5.29 8.83 1.98
N PHE A 19 -4.57 7.96 1.30
CA PHE A 19 -4.46 7.94 -0.16
C PHE A 19 -5.59 7.12 -0.75
N PHE A 20 -6.25 7.71 -1.74
CA PHE A 20 -7.35 7.10 -2.47
C PHE A 20 -7.28 7.51 -3.94
N ASP A 21 -7.04 6.55 -4.83
CA ASP A 21 -7.05 6.77 -6.26
C ASP A 21 -8.48 7.00 -6.77
N ALA A 22 -8.64 7.95 -7.70
CA ALA A 22 -9.95 8.40 -8.16
C ALA A 22 -10.73 7.35 -8.99
N ASP A 23 -10.07 6.28 -9.42
CA ASP A 23 -10.66 5.17 -10.16
C ASP A 23 -10.93 3.91 -9.30
N MET A 24 -10.86 4.05 -7.98
CA MET A 24 -11.15 2.98 -7.02
C MET A 24 -12.54 3.14 -6.37
N THR A 25 -13.14 2.03 -5.96
CA THR A 25 -14.35 1.99 -5.11
C THR A 25 -14.04 1.41 -3.75
N LEU A 26 -14.59 1.99 -2.68
CA LEU A 26 -14.32 1.56 -1.29
C LEU A 26 -15.49 0.80 -0.69
N HIS A 27 -15.18 -0.25 0.04
CA HIS A 27 -16.16 -0.81 0.98
C HIS A 27 -16.38 0.19 2.14
N PRO A 28 -17.62 0.42 2.62
CA PRO A 28 -17.93 1.48 3.60
C PRO A 28 -17.15 1.39 4.92
N LYS A 29 -16.70 0.18 5.28
CA LYS A 29 -15.95 -0.09 6.52
C LYS A 29 -14.43 0.08 6.39
N VAL A 30 -13.90 0.41 5.20
CA VAL A 30 -12.43 0.47 4.99
C VAL A 30 -11.78 1.47 5.94
N ILE A 31 -12.29 2.71 5.98
CA ILE A 31 -11.70 3.77 6.81
C ILE A 31 -11.79 3.42 8.29
N THR A 32 -12.94 2.93 8.77
CA THR A 32 -13.12 2.56 10.17
C THR A 32 -12.22 1.40 10.55
N LYS A 33 -12.10 0.37 9.69
CA LYS A 33 -11.21 -0.77 9.94
C LYS A 33 -9.74 -0.37 9.98
N MET A 34 -9.29 0.51 9.08
CA MET A 34 -7.90 0.99 9.10
C MET A 34 -7.58 1.76 10.39
N LEU A 35 -8.51 2.61 10.84
CA LEU A 35 -8.35 3.36 12.09
C LEU A 35 -8.40 2.46 13.34
N GLU A 36 -9.28 1.46 13.36
CA GLU A 36 -9.42 0.51 14.48
C GLU A 36 -8.16 -0.34 14.70
N ASN A 37 -7.48 -0.72 13.63
CA ASN A 37 -6.29 -1.58 13.69
C ASN A 37 -5.00 -0.80 14.03
N ASP A 38 -4.97 0.52 13.86
CA ASP A 38 -3.90 1.42 14.30
C ASP A 38 -2.47 1.02 13.85
N TYR A 39 -2.31 0.53 12.62
CA TYR A 39 -0.98 0.29 12.04
C TYR A 39 -0.35 1.57 11.46
N ASP A 40 0.98 1.65 11.46
CA ASP A 40 1.72 2.77 10.88
C ASP A 40 1.42 2.97 9.39
N ILE A 41 1.27 1.86 8.67
CA ILE A 41 0.86 1.80 7.26
C ILE A 41 -0.18 0.68 7.14
N CYS A 42 -1.36 0.99 6.59
CA CYS A 42 -2.42 0.01 6.33
C CYS A 42 -3.01 0.20 4.94
N GLY A 43 -3.01 -0.84 4.12
CA GLY A 43 -3.58 -0.86 2.78
C GLY A 43 -4.84 -1.71 2.69
N ALA A 44 -5.76 -1.36 1.78
CA ALA A 44 -6.83 -2.28 1.40
C ALA A 44 -6.35 -3.17 0.25
N LEU A 45 -6.86 -4.40 0.18
CA LEU A 45 -6.61 -5.29 -0.95
C LEU A 45 -7.16 -4.65 -2.23
N CYS A 46 -6.25 -4.28 -3.13
CA CYS A 46 -6.56 -3.71 -4.43
C CYS A 46 -6.01 -4.64 -5.52
N HIS A 47 -6.62 -4.63 -6.70
CA HIS A 47 -6.13 -5.38 -7.85
C HIS A 47 -5.65 -4.41 -8.94
N GLN A 48 -4.67 -4.84 -9.74
CA GLN A 48 -4.20 -4.04 -10.86
C GLN A 48 -5.32 -3.78 -11.88
N ARG A 49 -5.31 -2.59 -12.48
CA ARG A 49 -6.29 -2.20 -13.51
C ARG A 49 -6.22 -3.05 -14.78
N TYR A 50 -5.04 -3.52 -15.14
CA TYR A 50 -4.80 -4.29 -16.37
C TYR A 50 -4.52 -5.76 -16.07
N PRO A 51 -4.85 -6.67 -17.00
CA PRO A 51 -4.48 -8.08 -16.88
C PRO A 51 -2.98 -8.23 -16.59
N PRO A 52 -2.59 -9.17 -15.71
CA PRO A 52 -3.42 -10.25 -15.17
C PRO A 52 -4.16 -9.91 -13.86
N HIS A 53 -4.31 -8.62 -13.51
CA HIS A 53 -5.05 -8.17 -12.32
C HIS A 53 -4.50 -8.68 -10.98
N HIS A 54 -3.18 -8.77 -10.86
CA HIS A 54 -2.55 -9.20 -9.61
C HIS A 54 -3.02 -8.36 -8.40
N PRO A 55 -3.19 -8.99 -7.22
CA PRO A 55 -3.41 -8.27 -5.98
C PRO A 55 -2.17 -7.45 -5.64
N VAL A 56 -2.36 -6.20 -5.21
CA VAL A 56 -1.28 -5.26 -4.90
C VAL A 56 -0.93 -5.29 -3.41
N MET A 57 -0.72 -6.51 -2.93
CA MET A 57 -0.06 -6.88 -1.69
C MET A 57 1.12 -7.76 -2.09
N MET A 58 2.32 -7.40 -1.68
CA MET A 58 3.56 -7.92 -2.25
C MET A 58 4.52 -8.39 -1.16
N GLY A 59 5.25 -9.44 -1.48
CA GLY A 59 6.34 -9.98 -0.66
C GLY A 59 7.69 -9.69 -1.28
N VAL A 60 8.76 -9.72 -0.49
CA VAL A 60 10.15 -9.61 -0.97
C VAL A 60 10.65 -10.99 -1.36
N LYS A 61 11.09 -11.14 -2.61
CA LYS A 61 11.50 -12.43 -3.19
C LYS A 61 12.58 -13.15 -2.40
N SER A 62 13.58 -12.39 -1.92
CA SER A 62 14.66 -12.90 -1.08
C SER A 62 15.49 -11.76 -0.49
N GLY A 63 15.93 -11.92 0.76
CA GLY A 63 16.84 -10.98 1.41
C GLY A 63 16.21 -9.63 1.74
N ASN A 64 17.03 -8.61 1.95
CA ASN A 64 16.54 -7.27 2.30
C ASN A 64 16.04 -6.53 1.04
N PHE A 65 14.88 -5.87 1.16
CA PHE A 65 14.34 -5.03 0.10
C PHE A 65 15.32 -3.90 -0.28
N ASN A 66 15.71 -3.83 -1.55
CA ASN A 66 16.69 -2.86 -2.05
C ASN A 66 16.04 -1.61 -2.67
N GLY A 67 14.71 -1.45 -2.55
CA GLY A 67 13.95 -0.34 -3.14
C GLY A 67 13.48 -0.57 -4.57
N LYS A 68 13.78 -1.71 -5.21
CA LYS A 68 13.34 -1.99 -6.58
C LYS A 68 12.12 -2.89 -6.62
N LEU A 69 11.13 -2.49 -7.43
CA LEU A 69 9.93 -3.29 -7.70
C LEU A 69 10.26 -4.70 -8.24
N SER A 70 11.40 -4.89 -8.91
CA SER A 70 11.85 -6.20 -9.39
C SER A 70 12.09 -7.23 -8.27
N GLU A 71 12.35 -6.77 -7.05
CA GLU A 71 12.54 -7.64 -5.87
C GLU A 71 11.22 -8.03 -5.21
N LEU A 72 10.11 -7.42 -5.62
CA LEU A 72 8.79 -7.77 -5.13
C LEU A 72 8.20 -8.87 -6.01
N PHE A 73 7.49 -9.79 -5.38
CA PHE A 73 6.60 -10.72 -6.07
C PHE A 73 5.16 -10.45 -5.67
N PHE A 74 4.27 -10.64 -6.64
CA PHE A 74 2.83 -10.51 -6.50
C PHE A 74 2.22 -11.88 -6.16
N ASP A 75 0.89 -11.94 -6.08
CA ASP A 75 0.11 -13.18 -5.89
C ASP A 75 0.33 -13.90 -4.56
N ILE A 76 0.84 -13.19 -3.56
CA ILE A 76 1.03 -13.73 -2.21
C ILE A 76 -0.29 -13.89 -1.46
N ILE A 77 -1.38 -13.28 -1.92
CA ILE A 77 -2.70 -13.38 -1.30
C ILE A 77 -3.72 -13.83 -2.33
N GLN A 78 -4.49 -14.87 -2.00
CA GLN A 78 -5.46 -15.47 -2.90
C GLN A 78 -6.70 -15.92 -2.15
N TRP A 79 -7.86 -15.91 -2.82
CA TRP A 79 -9.07 -16.48 -2.27
C TRP A 79 -9.06 -18.01 -2.47
N ASN A 80 -9.22 -18.76 -1.38
CA ASN A 80 -9.41 -20.21 -1.40
C ASN A 80 -10.90 -20.54 -1.32
N ASN A 81 -11.41 -21.23 -2.35
CA ASN A 81 -12.82 -21.60 -2.45
C ASN A 81 -13.23 -22.73 -1.49
N ASP A 82 -12.32 -23.65 -1.17
CA ASP A 82 -12.63 -24.81 -0.31
C ASP A 82 -12.80 -24.39 1.15
N ASP A 83 -11.95 -23.47 1.60
CA ASP A 83 -11.96 -22.93 2.97
C ASP A 83 -12.76 -21.62 3.11
N GLU A 84 -13.25 -21.09 1.99
CA GLU A 84 -13.90 -19.79 1.86
C GLU A 84 -13.13 -18.65 2.58
N CYS A 85 -11.82 -18.55 2.35
CA CYS A 85 -10.97 -17.59 3.05
C CYS A 85 -9.89 -17.00 2.15
N TRP A 86 -9.39 -15.83 2.55
CA TRP A 86 -8.13 -15.29 2.06
C TRP A 86 -6.98 -16.10 2.63
N GLN A 87 -6.06 -16.50 1.76
CA GLN A 87 -4.83 -17.20 2.12
C GLN A 87 -3.65 -16.35 1.68
N LEU A 88 -2.84 -15.95 2.65
CA LEU A 88 -1.55 -15.34 2.42
C LEU A 88 -0.48 -16.43 2.43
N ASP A 89 0.20 -16.62 1.32
CA ASP A 89 1.34 -17.51 1.16
C ASP A 89 2.63 -16.70 1.33
N ASN A 90 3.08 -16.57 2.58
CA ASN A 90 4.30 -15.83 2.92
C ASN A 90 5.12 -16.62 3.95
N SER A 91 6.03 -17.49 3.50
CA SER A 91 6.82 -18.46 4.30
C SER A 91 6.00 -19.50 5.07
N ASP A 92 4.86 -19.10 5.65
CA ASP A 92 3.78 -19.89 6.23
C ASP A 92 2.43 -19.46 5.60
N ILE A 93 1.46 -20.38 5.57
CA ILE A 93 0.10 -20.08 5.11
C ILE A 93 -0.69 -19.42 6.24
N VAL A 94 -1.06 -18.15 6.06
CA VAL A 94 -1.96 -17.42 6.98
C VAL A 94 -3.35 -17.34 6.35
N LYS A 95 -4.38 -17.72 7.10
CA LYS A 95 -5.78 -17.68 6.64
C LYS A 95 -6.54 -16.55 7.35
N GLY A 96 -7.41 -15.86 6.62
CA GLY A 96 -8.27 -14.81 7.17
C GLY A 96 -9.55 -14.60 6.35
N LYS A 97 -10.49 -13.85 6.91
CA LYS A 97 -11.77 -13.48 6.32
C LYS A 97 -11.76 -11.99 5.90
N ASP A 98 -12.84 -11.54 5.28
CA ASP A 98 -12.99 -10.15 4.86
C ASP A 98 -12.84 -9.19 6.05
N GLY A 99 -11.88 -8.27 5.93
CA GLY A 99 -11.58 -7.27 6.95
C GLY A 99 -10.52 -7.71 7.98
N ASP A 100 -10.00 -8.92 7.87
CA ASP A 100 -8.79 -9.32 8.59
C ASP A 100 -7.56 -8.63 7.98
N ILE A 101 -6.52 -8.47 8.81
CA ILE A 101 -5.26 -7.81 8.42
C ILE A 101 -4.19 -8.86 8.18
N PHE A 102 -3.42 -8.66 7.12
CA PHE A 102 -2.29 -9.47 6.74
C PHE A 102 -1.02 -8.61 6.73
N GLU A 103 0.05 -9.14 7.32
CA GLU A 103 1.37 -8.51 7.25
C GLU A 103 2.02 -8.85 5.91
N VAL A 104 2.45 -7.81 5.19
CA VAL A 104 3.06 -7.91 3.86
C VAL A 104 4.20 -6.89 3.75
N ASP A 105 5.16 -7.16 2.87
CA ASP A 105 6.33 -6.29 2.75
C ASP A 105 6.03 -4.98 2.02
N ALA A 106 5.07 -4.99 1.08
CA ALA A 106 4.66 -3.78 0.36
C ALA A 106 3.20 -3.82 -0.09
N ILE A 107 2.61 -2.63 -0.19
CA ILE A 107 1.25 -2.41 -0.70
C ILE A 107 1.24 -1.40 -1.85
N GLY A 108 0.18 -1.44 -2.65
CA GLY A 108 -0.13 -0.35 -3.59
C GLY A 108 -0.61 0.91 -2.87
N MET A 109 -0.47 2.06 -3.53
CA MET A 109 -0.94 3.36 -3.01
C MET A 109 -2.35 3.75 -3.48
N GLY A 110 -3.13 2.79 -3.99
CA GLY A 110 -4.50 3.04 -4.47
C GLY A 110 -5.51 3.26 -3.35
N VAL A 111 -5.36 2.51 -2.25
CA VAL A 111 -6.11 2.70 -1.00
C VAL A 111 -5.17 2.42 0.17
N ALA A 112 -4.62 3.47 0.78
CA ALA A 112 -3.65 3.34 1.85
C ALA A 112 -3.81 4.42 2.91
N MET A 113 -3.82 4.04 4.18
CA MET A 113 -3.75 4.93 5.33
C MET A 113 -2.35 4.88 5.92
N ILE A 114 -1.72 6.05 6.10
CA ILE A 114 -0.37 6.16 6.65
C ILE A 114 -0.39 7.15 7.81
N LYS A 115 0.14 6.75 8.96
CA LYS A 115 0.33 7.65 10.10
C LYS A 115 1.33 8.74 9.75
N MET A 116 1.04 9.97 10.15
CA MET A 116 1.90 11.11 9.84
C MET A 116 3.31 10.97 10.44
N ASN A 117 3.45 10.18 11.53
CA ASN A 117 4.73 9.89 12.15
C ASN A 117 5.68 9.12 11.21
N VAL A 118 5.16 8.29 10.30
CA VAL A 118 5.98 7.60 9.29
C VAL A 118 6.75 8.61 8.46
N PHE A 119 6.05 9.61 7.91
CA PHE A 119 6.70 10.68 7.12
C PHE A 119 7.66 11.53 7.93
N LYS A 120 7.38 11.78 9.22
CA LYS A 120 8.30 12.53 10.11
C LYS A 120 9.64 11.80 10.33
N ASN A 121 9.63 10.47 10.24
CA ASN A 121 10.80 9.62 10.43
C ASN A 121 11.50 9.24 9.11
N MET A 122 10.99 9.70 7.96
CA MET A 122 11.56 9.47 6.64
C MET A 122 12.28 10.72 6.11
N LYS A 123 13.29 10.52 5.27
CA LYS A 123 13.93 11.60 4.51
C LYS A 123 13.11 11.94 3.28
N GLU A 124 13.00 13.22 2.97
CA GLU A 124 12.42 13.68 1.71
C GLU A 124 13.35 13.40 0.50
N PRO A 125 12.78 13.25 -0.72
CA PRO A 125 11.35 13.23 -1.03
C PRO A 125 10.69 11.91 -0.59
N TYR A 126 9.47 11.98 -0.04
CA TYR A 126 8.74 10.78 0.42
C TYR A 126 8.36 9.85 -0.73
N PHE A 127 8.00 10.43 -1.87
CA PHE A 127 7.76 9.72 -3.12
C PHE A 127 8.71 10.25 -4.21
N GLU A 128 9.47 9.36 -4.82
CA GLU A 128 10.33 9.71 -5.95
C GLU A 128 9.51 10.10 -7.18
N ARG A 129 9.93 11.17 -7.86
CA ARG A 129 9.40 11.50 -9.20
C ARG A 129 10.16 10.66 -10.22
N LEU A 130 9.53 9.60 -10.73
CA LEU A 130 10.14 8.76 -11.78
C LEU A 130 10.34 9.50 -13.11
N PHE A 131 9.64 10.61 -13.33
CA PHE A 131 9.86 11.48 -14.48
C PHE A 131 10.94 12.53 -14.19
N LYS A 132 12.15 12.29 -14.68
CA LYS A 132 13.10 13.37 -14.97
C LYS A 132 12.60 14.08 -16.22
N GLY A 133 11.95 15.23 -16.07
CA GLY A 133 11.70 16.11 -17.21
C GLY A 133 13.04 16.35 -17.94
N LYS A 134 13.05 16.32 -19.27
CA LYS A 134 14.19 16.83 -20.03
C LYS A 134 14.42 18.26 -19.53
N THR A 135 15.56 18.54 -18.93
CA THR A 135 16.04 19.91 -18.79
C THR A 135 16.26 20.41 -20.21
N GLU A 136 15.38 21.27 -20.69
CA GLU A 136 15.64 22.07 -21.88
C GLU A 136 16.86 22.94 -21.56
N ASN A 137 18.03 22.50 -22.02
CA ASN A 137 19.21 23.34 -22.10
C ASN A 137 19.08 24.16 -23.39
N GLY A 138 18.93 25.48 -23.26
CA GLY A 138 19.13 26.46 -24.34
C GLY A 138 17.86 27.13 -24.81
#